data_AF-A0A847B1D5-F1
#
_entry.id   AF-A0A847B1D5-F1
#
_cell.length_a   1.000
_cell.length_b   1.000
_cell.length_c   1.000
_cell.angle_alpha   90.00
_cell.angle_beta   90.00
_cell.angle_gamma   90.00
#
_symmetry.space_group_name_H-M   'P 1'
#
loop_
_entity.id
_entity.type
_entity.pdbx_description
1 polymer ?
#
loop_
_entity_poly.entity_id
_entity_poly.type
_entity_poly.pdbx_seq_one_letter_code
_entity_poly.pdbx_strand_id
1 'polypeptide(L)'
;MKLRIKQLVSLKEANQNFSRVARKVDEEGYVLLLRNNKPAYLVFAYDEDDIVADDSSLLEALHHLIERKRAAKLKKKMKGGAENG
;
A
#
# COMPACT_ATOMS: atom_id res chain seq x y z
N MET A 1 17.36 -0.41 3.21
CA MET A 1 16.63 -0.03 1.97
C MET A 1 15.89 1.29 2.20
N LYS A 2 15.99 2.31 1.32
CA LYS A 2 15.20 3.56 1.45
C LYS A 2 13.84 3.36 0.80
N LEU A 3 12.78 3.31 1.59
CA LEU A 3 11.40 3.24 1.11
C LEU A 3 11.05 4.54 0.38
N ARG A 4 11.09 4.55 -0.96
CA ARG A 4 10.64 5.71 -1.75
C ARG A 4 9.11 5.69 -1.79
N ILE A 5 8.50 6.37 -0.82
CA ILE A 5 7.05 6.55 -0.77
C ILE A 5 6.66 7.64 -1.77
N LYS A 6 6.11 7.24 -2.92
CA LYS A 6 5.66 8.18 -3.96
C LYS A 6 4.24 8.69 -3.72
N GLN A 7 3.44 7.97 -2.94
CA GLN A 7 2.02 8.22 -2.79
C GLN A 7 1.73 8.93 -1.47
N LEU A 8 1.89 10.25 -1.47
CA LEU A 8 1.60 11.13 -0.35
C LEU A 8 0.21 11.75 -0.55
N VAL A 9 -0.64 11.69 0.47
CA VAL A 9 -1.97 12.32 0.47
C VAL A 9 -2.14 13.09 1.76
N SER A 10 -2.70 14.30 1.73
CA SER A 10 -2.95 15.01 2.99
C SER A 10 -4.11 14.36 3.76
N LEU A 11 -4.07 14.39 5.09
CA LEU A 11 -5.17 13.86 5.92
C LEU A 11 -6.50 14.58 5.61
N LYS A 12 -6.43 15.88 5.29
CA LYS A 12 -7.60 16.66 4.87
C LYS A 12 -8.20 16.12 3.57
N GLU A 13 -7.37 15.84 2.57
CA GLU A 13 -7.81 15.26 1.30
C GLU A 13 -8.40 13.86 1.49
N ALA A 14 -7.74 13.03 2.31
CA ALA A 14 -8.23 11.69 2.63
C ALA A 14 -9.60 11.73 3.30
N ASN A 15 -9.82 12.66 4.23
CA ASN A 15 -11.12 12.81 4.90
C ASN A 15 -12.22 13.29 3.94
N GLN A 16 -11.87 14.08 2.92
CA GLN A 16 -12.83 14.60 1.95
C GLN A 16 -13.10 13.63 0.79
N ASN A 17 -12.13 12.77 0.45
CA ASN A 17 -12.16 11.93 -0.75
C ASN A 17 -11.67 10.50 -0.48
N PHE A 18 -12.12 9.89 0.62
CA PHE A 18 -11.58 8.59 1.04
C PHE A 18 -11.72 7.49 -0.03
N SER A 19 -12.80 7.49 -0.81
CA SER A 19 -13.01 6.55 -1.92
C SER A 19 -11.91 6.63 -2.98
N ARG A 20 -11.37 7.84 -3.23
CA ARG A 20 -10.23 8.02 -4.15
C ARG A 20 -8.93 7.49 -3.54
N VAL A 21 -8.77 7.67 -2.22
CA VAL A 21 -7.63 7.10 -1.49
C VAL A 21 -7.66 5.58 -1.53
N ALA A 22 -8.82 4.96 -1.29
CA ALA A 22 -8.99 3.50 -1.36
C ALA A 22 -8.62 2.94 -2.73
N ARG A 23 -9.14 3.53 -3.82
CA ARG A 23 -8.75 3.13 -5.20
C ARG A 23 -7.25 3.24 -5.42
N LYS A 24 -6.63 4.31 -4.91
CA LYS A 24 -5.18 4.50 -5.01
C LYS A 24 -4.41 3.43 -4.22
N VAL A 25 -4.93 2.99 -3.08
CA VAL A 25 -4.39 1.84 -2.33
C VAL A 25 -4.52 0.55 -3.14
N ASP A 26 -5.65 0.30 -3.79
CA ASP A 26 -5.85 -0.88 -4.63
C ASP A 26 -4.89 -0.91 -5.83
N GLU A 27 -4.60 0.26 -6.41
CA GLU A 27 -3.69 0.43 -7.55
C GLU A 27 -2.21 0.37 -7.15
N GLU A 28 -1.84 0.98 -6.03
CA GLU A 28 -0.46 1.22 -5.63
C GLU A 28 0.03 0.33 -4.47
N GLY A 29 -0.88 -0.41 -3.84
CA GLY A 29 -0.65 -1.27 -2.68
C GLY A 29 -0.68 -0.53 -1.34
N TYR A 30 -0.34 0.76 -1.31
CA TYR A 30 -0.38 1.58 -0.10
C TYR A 30 -0.40 3.08 -0.39
N VAL A 31 -0.83 3.88 0.59
CA VAL A 31 -0.78 5.35 0.58
C VAL A 31 -0.31 5.87 1.94
N LEU A 32 0.57 6.86 1.95
CA LEU A 32 1.01 7.55 3.17
C LEU A 32 0.22 8.84 3.35
N LEU A 33 -0.48 8.96 4.47
CA LEU A 33 -1.20 10.16 4.84
C LEU A 33 -0.32 11.12 5.63
N LEU A 34 -0.39 12.39 5.25
CA LEU A 34 0.34 13.49 5.88
C LEU A 34 -0.59 14.31 6.78
N ARG A 35 -0.19 14.55 8.02
CA ARG A 35 -0.80 15.56 8.90
C ARG A 35 0.17 16.72 9.04
N ASN A 36 -0.26 17.93 8.68
CA ASN A 36 0.60 19.13 8.69
C ASN A 36 1.93 18.91 7.95
N ASN A 37 1.86 18.35 6.72
CA ASN A 37 3.00 18.00 5.87
C ASN A 37 4.00 16.98 6.46
N LYS A 38 3.64 16.29 7.55
CA LYS A 38 4.45 15.23 8.15
C LYS A 38 3.77 13.86 7.98
N PRO A 39 4.52 12.80 7.62
CA PRO A 39 4.02 11.43 7.66
C PRO A 39 3.33 11.13 8.98
N ALA A 40 2.09 10.67 8.92
CA ALA A 40 1.28 10.43 10.12
C ALA A 40 0.59 9.06 10.11
N TYR A 41 0.15 8.59 8.94
CA TYR A 41 -0.53 7.30 8.81
C TYR A 41 -0.11 6.60 7.52
N LEU A 42 -0.14 5.27 7.53
CA LEU A 42 0.03 4.44 6.35
C LEU A 42 -1.24 3.61 6.17
N VAL A 43 -1.77 3.59 4.94
CA VAL A 43 -3.00 2.88 4.58
C VAL A 43 -2.66 1.82 3.56
N PHE A 44 -3.14 0.60 3.81
CA PHE A 44 -3.06 -0.55 2.92
C PHE A 44 -4.40 -1.28 2.93
N ALA A 45 -4.68 -2.05 1.88
CA ALA A 45 -5.84 -2.92 1.87
C ALA A 45 -5.60 -4.08 2.82
N TYR A 46 -6.57 -4.33 3.71
CA TYR A 46 -6.56 -5.48 4.61
C TYR A 46 -6.63 -6.78 3.82
N ASP A 47 -5.92 -7.80 4.30
CA ASP A 47 -5.87 -9.14 3.72
C ASP A 47 -5.54 -10.13 4.86
N GLU A 48 -6.38 -11.14 5.04
CA GLU A 48 -6.23 -12.11 6.13
C GLU A 48 -4.95 -12.93 5.97
N ASP A 49 -4.52 -13.19 4.73
CA ASP A 49 -3.30 -13.94 4.43
C ASP A 49 -2.03 -13.14 4.79
N ASP A 50 -2.15 -11.82 4.94
CA ASP A 50 -1.07 -10.94 5.37
C ASP A 50 -0.95 -10.86 6.91
N ILE A 51 -1.97 -11.30 7.64
CA ILE A 51 -1.93 -11.43 9.11
C ILE A 51 -1.45 -12.84 9.44
N VAL A 52 -0.15 -13.05 9.29
CA VAL A 52 0.49 -14.20 9.92
C VAL A 52 0.62 -13.87 11.40
N ALA A 53 0.09 -14.74 12.27
CA ALA A 53 0.34 -14.70 13.71
C ALA A 53 1.82 -15.01 13.94
N ASP A 54 2.66 -14.03 13.67
CA ASP A 54 4.10 -14.16 13.71
C ASP A 54 4.61 -13.25 14.82
N ASP A 55 5.44 -13.77 15.73
CA ASP A 55 6.13 -13.03 16.80
C ASP A 55 7.09 -11.95 16.25
N SER A 56 7.08 -11.75 14.92
CA SER A 56 7.73 -10.70 14.18
C SER A 56 7.36 -9.30 14.69
N SER A 57 8.34 -8.40 14.67
CA SER A 57 8.09 -7.00 15.02
C SER A 57 7.12 -6.36 14.02
N LEU A 58 6.32 -5.39 14.47
CA LEU A 58 5.41 -4.63 13.60
C LEU A 58 6.10 -4.06 12.34
N LEU A 59 7.39 -3.71 12.46
CA LEU A 59 8.20 -3.21 11.35
C LEU A 59 8.52 -4.30 10.31
N GLU A 60 8.82 -5.52 10.75
CA GLU A 60 9.06 -6.67 9.87
C GLU A 60 7.77 -7.10 9.18
N ALA A 61 6.68 -7.20 9.94
CA ALA A 61 5.35 -7.46 9.38
C ALA A 61 4.97 -6.42 8.32
N LEU A 62 5.21 -5.13 8.61
CA LEU A 62 4.99 -4.05 7.65
C LEU A 62 5.87 -4.18 6.40
N HIS A 63 7.14 -4.54 6.57
CA HIS A 63 8.05 -4.73 5.44
C HIS A 63 7.62 -5.89 4.55
N HIS A 64 7.27 -7.04 5.14
CA HIS A 64 6.75 -8.21 4.43
C HIS A 64 5.47 -7.90 3.66
N LEU A 65 4.53 -7.18 4.30
CA LEU A 65 3.28 -6.75 3.68
C LEU A 65 3.53 -5.88 2.44
N ILE A 66 4.38 -4.86 2.55
CA ILE A 66 4.69 -3.94 1.43
C ILE A 66 5.28 -4.72 0.25
N GLU A 67 6.20 -5.66 0.51
CA GLU A 67 6.84 -6.45 -0.54
C GLU A 67 5.86 -7.45 -1.19
N ARG A 68 4.98 -8.10 -0.41
CA ARG A 68 3.92 -8.96 -0.96
C ARG A 68 2.98 -8.18 -1.88
N LYS A 69 2.49 -7.01 -1.46
CA LYS A 69 1.60 -6.17 -2.30
C LYS A 69 2.31 -5.70 -3.58
N ARG A 70 3.59 -5.34 -3.52
CA ARG A 70 4.40 -5.01 -4.71
C ARG A 70 4.54 -6.19 -5.67
N ALA A 71 4.87 -7.37 -5.15
CA ALA A 71 5.01 -8.59 -5.95
C ALA A 71 3.69 -8.99 -6.61
N ALA A 72 2.56 -8.89 -5.89
CA ALA A 72 1.23 -9.15 -6.43
C ALA A 72 0.90 -8.20 -7.60
N LYS A 73 1.21 -6.90 -7.46
CA LYS A 73 1.06 -5.91 -8.54
C LYS A 73 1.89 -6.27 -9.77
N LEU A 74 3.13 -6.69 -9.59
CA LEU A 74 4.02 -7.08 -10.70
C LEU A 74 3.49 -8.32 -11.42
N LYS A 75 3.05 -9.35 -10.68
CA LYS A 75 2.43 -10.56 -11.25
C LYS A 75 1.16 -10.23 -12.04
N LYS A 76 0.32 -9.32 -11.54
CA LYS A 76 -0.89 -8.86 -12.26
C LYS A 76 -0.55 -8.17 -13.58
N LYS A 77 0.48 -7.32 -13.61
CA LYS A 77 0.98 -6.68 -14.84
C LYS A 77 1.49 -7.69 -15.87
N MET A 78 2.22 -8.71 -15.42
CA MET A 78 2.75 -9.75 -16.32
C MET A 78 1.64 -10.61 -16.94
N LYS A 79 0.59 -10.93 -16.18
CA LYS A 79 -0.55 -11.71 -16.68
C LYS A 79 -1.41 -10.92 -17.69
N GLY A 80 -1.69 -9.64 -17.44
CA GLY A 80 -2.48 -8.80 -18.35
C GLY A 80 -1.78 -8.45 -19.67
N GLY A 81 -0.46 -8.62 -19.76
CA GLY A 81 0.31 -8.44 -21.00
C GLY A 81 0.32 -9.68 -21.92
N ALA A 82 -0.01 -10.87 -21.40
CA ALA A 82 0.00 -12.11 -22.17
C ALA A 82 -1.32 -12.39 -22.92
N GLU A 83 -2.41 -11.69 -22.58
CA GLU A 83 -3.73 -11.88 -23.21
C GLU A 83 -4.01 -10.91 -24.37
N ASN A 84 -3.04 -10.04 -24.73
CA ASN A 84 -3.16 -9.08 -25.84
C ASN A 84 -2.08 -9.26 -26.93
N GLY A 85 -1.53 -10.47 -27.08
CA GLY A 85 -0.51 -10.82 -28.08
C GLY A 85 -1.00 -11.87 -29.05
#